data_AF-A0A7S2R0K4-F1
#
_entry.id   AF-A0A7S2R0K4-F1
#
_cell.length_a   1.000
_cell.length_b   1.000
_cell.length_c   1.000
_cell.angle_alpha   90.00
_cell.angle_beta   90.00
_cell.angle_gamma   90.00
#
_symmetry.space_group_name_H-M   'P 1'
#
loop_
_entity.id
_entity.type
_entity.pdbx_description
1 polymer ?
#
loop_
_entity_poly.entity_id
_entity_poly.type
_entity_poly.pdbx_seq_one_letter_code
_entity_poly.pdbx_strand_id
1 'polypeptide(L)'
;SSICYGEDAMVPLLDLLDHKRGIGAKRDVRYTTKDISTNNNTTDDEEVTTTVVQVVCDRDLDNNGNNGGPICDTYGAKGNAQLLSRYGFCIPNNIEPDGSSNDV
;
A
#
# COMPACT_ATOMS: atom_id res chain seq x y z
N SER A 1 -14.03 -7.86 -23.47
CA SER A 1 -13.00 -7.08 -22.76
C SER A 1 -13.64 -6.55 -21.50
N SER A 2 -13.44 -7.24 -20.37
CA SER A 2 -14.01 -6.81 -19.09
C SER A 2 -13.17 -5.66 -18.57
N ILE A 3 -13.77 -4.48 -18.49
CA ILE A 3 -13.19 -3.32 -17.80
C ILE A 3 -13.29 -3.64 -16.31
N CYS A 4 -12.18 -4.06 -15.71
CA CYS A 4 -12.08 -4.17 -14.27
C CYS A 4 -12.13 -2.73 -13.72
N TYR A 5 -13.28 -2.30 -13.24
CA TYR A 5 -13.35 -1.13 -12.37
C TYR A 5 -12.49 -1.46 -11.16
N GLY A 6 -11.44 -0.68 -10.90
CA GLY A 6 -10.65 -0.83 -9.68
C GLY A 6 -11.60 -0.67 -8.50
N GLU A 7 -11.89 -1.76 -7.80
CA GLU A 7 -12.71 -1.73 -6.61
C GLU A 7 -11.88 -1.10 -5.48
N ASP A 8 -12.35 0.04 -4.97
CA ASP A 8 -11.74 0.65 -3.80
C ASP A 8 -12.12 -0.18 -2.56
N ALA A 9 -11.12 -0.63 -1.82
CA ALA A 9 -11.30 -1.37 -0.57
C ALA A 9 -10.63 -0.62 0.59
N MET A 10 -11.26 -0.63 1.76
CA MET A 10 -10.61 -0.18 2.98
C MET A 10 -9.77 -1.33 3.54
N VAL A 11 -8.48 -1.07 3.77
CA VAL A 11 -7.57 -2.05 4.37
C VAL A 11 -7.12 -1.49 5.71
N PRO A 12 -7.69 -1.95 6.85
CA PRO A 12 -7.53 -1.29 8.14
C PRO A 12 -6.08 -1.02 8.57
N LEU A 13 -5.14 -1.90 8.20
CA LEU A 13 -3.72 -1.71 8.51
C LEU A 13 -3.02 -0.70 7.58
N LEU A 14 -3.38 -0.66 6.29
CA LEU A 14 -2.78 0.28 5.34
C LEU A 14 -3.35 1.69 5.50
N ASP A 15 -4.61 1.80 5.92
CA ASP A 15 -5.29 3.09 6.14
C ASP A 15 -4.67 3.90 7.30
N LEU A 16 -3.86 3.27 8.15
CA LEU A 16 -3.12 3.93 9.24
C LEU A 16 -1.78 4.54 8.78
N LEU A 17 -1.30 4.20 7.58
CA LEU A 17 0.01 4.62 7.11
C LEU A 17 -0.10 5.97 6.40
N ASP A 18 0.72 6.92 6.84
CA ASP A 18 0.80 8.22 6.20
C ASP A 18 1.45 8.17 4.82
N HIS A 19 1.17 9.19 4.01
CA HIS A 19 1.77 9.36 2.70
C HIS A 19 3.21 9.87 2.77
N LYS A 20 4.14 9.23 2.05
CA LYS A 20 5.47 9.77 1.81
C LYS A 20 5.85 9.71 0.34
N ARG A 21 6.27 10.86 -0.20
CA ARG A 21 6.75 10.99 -1.59
C ARG A 21 7.68 12.19 -1.73
N GLY A 22 8.66 12.11 -2.63
CA GLY A 22 9.63 13.18 -2.87
C GLY A 22 10.90 12.71 -3.58
N ILE A 23 11.78 13.65 -3.95
CA ILE A 23 13.06 13.36 -4.60
C ILE A 23 13.92 12.52 -3.64
N GLY A 24 14.26 11.29 -4.05
CA GLY A 24 15.05 10.36 -3.25
C GLY A 24 14.27 9.61 -2.16
N ALA A 25 12.95 9.78 -2.08
CA ALA A 25 12.12 9.01 -1.15
C ALA A 25 12.09 7.53 -1.57
N LYS A 26 12.55 6.65 -0.68
CA LYS A 26 12.41 5.20 -0.83
C LYS A 26 11.05 4.74 -0.31
N ARG A 27 10.51 3.70 -0.94
CA ARG A 27 9.31 3.00 -0.49
C ARG A 27 9.58 2.31 0.84
N ASP A 28 8.69 2.47 1.82
CA ASP A 28 8.81 1.75 3.10
C ASP A 28 7.96 0.48 3.13
N VAL A 29 6.83 0.46 2.41
CA VAL A 29 5.85 -0.62 2.46
C VAL A 29 5.44 -1.05 1.06
N ARG A 30 5.15 -2.35 0.89
CA ARG A 30 4.51 -2.92 -0.28
C ARG A 30 3.40 -3.86 0.17
N TYR A 31 2.30 -3.89 -0.55
CA TYR A 31 1.21 -4.84 -0.31
C TYR A 31 0.94 -5.71 -1.55
N THR A 32 0.45 -6.92 -1.33
CA THR A 32 0.03 -7.87 -2.36
C THR A 32 -1.13 -8.71 -1.85
N THR A 33 -2.10 -9.03 -2.70
CA THR A 33 -3.13 -10.03 -2.39
C THR A 33 -2.55 -11.43 -2.46
N LYS A 34 -2.92 -12.31 -1.52
CA LYS A 34 -2.47 -13.70 -1.47
C LYS A 34 -3.63 -14.60 -1.06
N ASP A 35 -3.82 -15.69 -1.77
CA ASP A 35 -4.76 -16.73 -1.37
C ASP A 35 -4.09 -17.72 -0.42
N ILE A 36 -4.76 -18.01 0.69
CA ILE A 36 -4.33 -18.97 1.70
C ILE A 36 -5.36 -20.10 1.75
N SER A 37 -4.95 -21.29 1.33
CA SER A 37 -5.74 -22.52 1.52
C SER A 37 -5.52 -23.04 2.93
N THR A 38 -6.60 -23.21 3.69
CA THR A 38 -6.53 -23.84 5.02
C THR A 38 -6.99 -25.29 4.91
N ASN A 39 -6.05 -26.22 5.03
CA ASN A 39 -6.38 -27.64 5.17
C ASN A 39 -6.75 -27.90 6.63
N ASN A 40 -8.03 -27.79 6.95
CA ASN A 40 -8.52 -28.35 8.20
C ASN A 40 -8.48 -29.88 8.02
N ASN A 41 -7.75 -30.60 8.87
CA ASN A 41 -7.69 -32.07 8.89
C ASN A 41 -9.03 -32.70 9.35
N THR A 42 -10.15 -32.18 8.89
CA THR A 42 -11.48 -32.73 9.04
C THR A 42 -11.80 -33.50 7.77
N THR A 43 -12.36 -34.69 7.92
CA THR A 43 -12.62 -35.69 6.88
C THR A 43 -13.61 -35.28 5.79
N ASP A 44 -13.90 -33.98 5.67
CA ASP A 44 -14.82 -33.39 4.70
C ASP A 44 -14.00 -32.46 3.79
N ASP A 45 -13.78 -32.91 2.54
CA ASP A 45 -12.88 -32.34 1.52
C ASP A 45 -13.34 -30.98 0.94
N GLU A 46 -13.65 -29.99 1.77
CA GLU A 46 -13.89 -28.60 1.32
C GLU A 46 -12.64 -27.75 1.56
N GLU A 47 -11.84 -27.55 0.51
CA GLU A 47 -10.71 -26.62 0.53
C GLU A 47 -11.24 -25.17 0.63
N VAL A 48 -11.17 -24.60 1.83
CA VAL A 48 -11.52 -23.19 2.04
C VAL A 48 -10.32 -22.33 1.70
N THR A 49 -10.43 -21.57 0.60
CA THR A 49 -9.47 -20.53 0.23
C THR A 49 -9.87 -19.20 0.85
N THR A 50 -8.92 -18.51 1.47
CA THR A 50 -9.11 -17.16 2.02
C THR A 50 -8.13 -16.21 1.36
N THR A 51 -8.63 -15.18 0.68
CA THR A 51 -7.80 -14.10 0.14
C THR A 51 -7.45 -13.12 1.25
N VAL A 52 -6.16 -12.83 1.42
CA VAL A 52 -5.65 -11.86 2.38
C VAL A 52 -4.83 -10.77 1.68
N VAL A 53 -4.75 -9.60 2.30
CA VAL A 53 -3.79 -8.56 1.90
C VAL A 53 -2.54 -8.71 2.74
N GLN A 54 -1.45 -9.14 2.11
CA GLN A 54 -0.13 -9.22 2.73
C GLN A 54 0.56 -7.86 2.63
N VAL A 55 0.95 -7.29 3.77
CA VAL A 55 1.69 -6.02 3.86
C VAL A 55 3.11 -6.32 4.32
N VAL A 56 4.11 -5.82 3.60
CA VAL A 56 5.54 -6.05 3.86
C VAL A 56 6.26 -4.71 4.01
N CYS A 57 7.02 -4.56 5.08
CA CYS A 57 7.93 -3.43 5.27
C CYS A 57 9.24 -3.71 4.52
N ASP A 58 9.53 -2.94 3.48
CA ASP A 58 10.75 -2.99 2.69
C ASP A 58 11.90 -2.18 3.35
N ARG A 59 11.57 -1.28 4.28
CA ARG A 59 12.55 -0.50 5.04
C ARG A 59 13.07 -1.31 6.23
N ASP A 60 14.39 -1.30 6.43
CA ASP A 60 15.02 -1.80 7.65
C ASP A 60 14.54 -1.02 8.87
N LEU A 61 13.87 -1.73 9.79
CA LEU A 61 13.48 -1.18 11.09
C LEU A 61 14.64 -1.42 12.04
N ASP A 62 15.31 -0.37 12.48
CA ASP A 62 16.31 -0.51 13.53
C ASP A 62 15.60 -0.63 14.89
N ASN A 63 15.97 -1.63 15.69
CA ASN A 63 15.36 -1.87 17.01
C ASN A 63 15.68 -0.78 18.05
N ASN A 64 16.43 0.25 17.65
CA ASN A 64 16.93 1.31 18.53
C ASN A 64 16.30 2.68 18.21
N GLY A 65 15.35 2.76 17.27
CA GLY A 65 14.59 3.97 16.96
C GLY A 65 15.39 5.10 16.28
N ASN A 66 16.60 4.83 15.79
CA ASN A 66 17.46 5.84 15.14
C ASN A 66 17.23 5.94 13.62
N ASN A 67 16.65 4.91 12.99
CA ASN A 67 15.93 4.99 11.72
C ASN A 67 14.41 5.20 11.96
N GLY A 68 14.05 5.76 13.13
CA GLY A 68 12.72 5.81 13.73
C GLY A 68 11.73 6.83 13.18
N GLY A 69 11.78 7.12 11.88
CA GLY A 69 10.67 7.81 11.23
C GLY A 69 9.43 6.90 11.18
N PRO A 70 8.20 7.47 11.14
CA PRO A 70 7.00 6.68 10.92
C PRO A 70 7.13 5.84 9.64
N ILE A 71 6.51 4.67 9.63
CA ILE A 71 6.37 3.86 8.42
C ILE A 71 5.30 4.55 7.57
N CYS A 72 5.64 4.87 6.32
CA CYS A 72 4.74 5.55 5.40
C CYS A 72 4.49 4.70 4.15
N ASP A 73 3.30 4.80 3.59
CA ASP A 73 2.98 4.25 2.27
C ASP A 73 2.99 5.35 1.19
N THR A 74 2.85 4.96 -0.07
CA THR A 74 2.59 5.87 -1.18
C THR A 74 1.15 5.72 -1.63
N TYR A 75 0.40 6.82 -1.59
CA TYR A 75 -0.96 6.87 -2.15
C TYR A 75 -0.95 6.90 -3.69
N GLY A 76 0.19 6.58 -4.30
CA GLY A 76 0.43 6.62 -5.73
C GLY A 76 0.95 7.97 -6.23
N ALA A 77 1.08 8.03 -7.56
CA ALA A 77 1.60 9.14 -8.34
C ALA A 77 0.61 10.33 -8.40
N LYS A 78 0.31 10.97 -7.26
CA LYS A 78 -0.69 12.05 -7.15
C LYS A 78 -0.06 13.45 -7.02
N GLY A 79 -0.58 14.40 -7.77
CA GLY A 79 -0.24 15.83 -7.67
C GLY A 79 -0.91 16.52 -6.47
N ASN A 80 -0.47 17.72 -6.11
CA ASN A 80 -1.01 18.45 -4.95
C ASN A 80 -2.51 18.75 -5.05
N ALA A 81 -3.04 19.00 -6.26
CA ALA A 81 -4.47 19.19 -6.45
C ALA A 81 -5.28 17.93 -6.04
N GLN A 82 -4.78 16.74 -6.40
CA GLN A 82 -5.41 15.47 -6.05
C GLN A 82 -5.21 15.13 -4.57
N LEU A 83 -4.03 15.39 -4.02
CA LEU A 83 -3.75 15.16 -2.60
C LEU A 83 -4.64 16.04 -1.72
N LEU A 84 -4.76 17.32 -2.05
CA LEU A 84 -5.60 18.26 -1.32
C LEU A 84 -7.08 17.87 -1.41
N SER A 85 -7.56 17.55 -2.60
CA SER A 85 -8.97 17.21 -2.81
C SER A 85 -9.40 15.90 -2.14
N ARG A 86 -8.50 14.90 -2.00
CA ARG A 86 -8.84 13.57 -1.48
C ARG A 86 -8.42 13.35 -0.04
N TYR A 87 -7.31 13.95 0.38
CA TYR A 87 -6.67 13.68 1.66
C TYR A 87 -6.43 14.94 2.50
N GLY A 88 -6.71 16.14 1.97
CA GLY A 88 -6.66 17.39 2.74
C GLY A 88 -5.25 17.92 3.03
N PHE A 89 -4.21 17.45 2.34
CA PHE A 89 -2.84 17.93 2.52
C PHE A 89 -2.11 18.15 1.18
N CYS A 90 -0.99 18.88 1.22
CA CYS A 90 -0.07 19.09 0.11
C CYS A 90 1.36 18.77 0.54
N ILE A 91 2.21 18.40 -0.42
CA ILE A 91 3.64 18.17 -0.18
C ILE A 91 4.43 19.31 -0.85
N PRO A 92 5.43 19.91 -0.17
CA PRO A 92 6.32 20.89 -0.79
C PRO A 92 7.09 20.27 -1.96
N ASN A 93 7.23 21.00 -3.06
CA ASN A 93 7.93 20.53 -4.26
C ASN A 93 7.41 19.18 -4.79
N ASN A 94 6.10 18.90 -4.62
CA ASN A 94 5.44 17.76 -5.24
C ASN A 94 5.30 18.01 -6.74
N ILE A 95 6.41 17.85 -7.45
CA ILE A 95 6.41 17.83 -8.90
C ILE A 95 5.54 16.63 -9.28
N GLU A 96 4.47 16.92 -10.01
CA GLU A 96 3.61 15.88 -10.55
C GLU A 96 4.51 14.89 -11.31
N PRO A 97 4.39 13.59 -11.04
CA PRO A 97 5.08 12.64 -11.89
C PRO A 97 4.55 12.84 -13.31
N ASP A 98 5.45 12.80 -14.28
CA ASP A 98 5.22 12.66 -15.71
C ASP A 98 4.44 11.38 -16.11
N GLY A 99 3.72 10.78 -15.17
CA GLY A 99 2.82 9.65 -15.38
C GLY A 99 3.43 8.27 -15.15
N SER A 100 4.72 8.10 -14.84
CA SER A 100 5.35 6.78 -14.97
C SER A 100 6.08 6.23 -13.74
N SER A 101 5.40 5.97 -12.60
CA SER A 101 6.02 5.14 -11.55
C SER A 101 5.06 4.31 -10.69
N ASN A 102 3.82 4.11 -11.14
CA ASN A 102 2.98 2.97 -10.75
C ASN A 102 1.98 2.74 -11.88
N ASP A 103 2.48 2.70 -13.12
CA ASP A 103 1.73 2.03 -14.18
C ASP A 103 1.79 0.54 -13.81
N VAL A 104 0.60 -0.06 -13.74
CA VAL A 104 0.29 -1.40 -13.21
C VAL A 104 1.26 -2.51 -13.60
#